data_AF-A0A1G8Y6B9-F1
#
_entry.id   AF-A0A1G8Y6B9-F1
#
_cell.length_a   1.000
_cell.length_b   1.000
_cell.length_c   1.000
_cell.angle_alpha   90.00
_cell.angle_beta   90.00
_cell.angle_gamma   90.00
#
_symmetry.space_group_name_H-M   'P 1'
#
loop_
_entity.id
_entity.type
_entity.pdbx_description
1 polymer ?
#
loop_
_entity_poly.entity_id
_entity_poly.type
_entity_poly.pdbx_seq_one_letter_code
_entity_poly.pdbx_strand_id
1 'polypeptide(L)'
;MERILGLRTVVYGVTDLAEARSWYSRVLEREPYFESDCYMGFDVGGFELGLNPDARNVISRADGVIAYWGVTDIATEVERLNALGARQHGETVDVGEGILMASFLDPFGNIFGLIENPHFNPGGGGEQPGGLSAGPANGASQ
;
A
#
# COMPACT_ATOMS: atom_id res chain seq x y z
N MET A 1 -14.51 2.90 -23.99
CA MET A 1 -14.06 3.84 -22.95
C MET A 1 -14.12 3.09 -21.62
N GLU A 2 -13.00 3.01 -20.93
CA GLU A 2 -12.91 2.31 -19.64
C GLU A 2 -13.70 3.06 -18.57
N ARG A 3 -14.43 2.33 -17.72
CA ARG A 3 -15.36 2.91 -16.73
C ARG A 3 -14.86 2.80 -15.28
N ILE A 4 -13.89 1.92 -15.03
CA ILE A 4 -13.28 1.69 -13.72
C ILE A 4 -11.79 1.96 -13.90
N LEU A 5 -11.26 2.97 -13.21
CA LEU A 5 -9.92 3.53 -13.46
C LEU A 5 -8.86 3.08 -12.44
N GLY A 6 -9.18 2.03 -11.69
CA GLY A 6 -8.35 1.49 -10.59
C GLY A 6 -8.68 2.05 -9.21
N LEU A 7 -7.93 1.60 -8.20
CA LEU A 7 -8.04 2.05 -6.82
C LEU A 7 -7.69 3.54 -6.70
N ARG A 8 -8.39 4.25 -5.82
CA ARG A 8 -8.10 5.66 -5.50
C ARG A 8 -8.05 5.93 -4.00
N THR A 9 -8.94 5.29 -3.25
CA THR A 9 -9.07 5.50 -1.81
C THR A 9 -9.29 4.17 -1.11
N VAL A 10 -8.65 4.00 0.05
CA VAL A 10 -9.05 3.04 1.07
C VAL A 10 -9.44 3.80 2.33
N VAL A 11 -10.50 3.36 3.03
CA VAL A 11 -11.00 4.02 4.23
C VAL A 11 -10.86 3.08 5.43
N TYR A 12 -10.24 3.58 6.50
CA TYR A 12 -10.04 2.87 7.77
C TYR A 12 -10.94 3.47 8.85
N GLY A 13 -11.51 2.58 9.67
CA GLY A 13 -12.36 2.97 10.80
C GLY A 13 -11.50 3.34 12.00
N VAL A 14 -11.73 4.51 12.58
CA VAL A 14 -10.97 4.99 13.76
C VAL A 14 -11.91 5.62 14.78
N THR A 15 -11.79 5.31 16.07
CA THR A 15 -12.72 5.84 17.08
C THR A 15 -12.42 7.27 17.52
N ASP A 16 -11.19 7.75 17.29
CA ASP A 16 -10.74 9.11 17.62
C ASP A 16 -9.82 9.63 16.52
N LEU A 17 -10.23 10.72 15.85
CA LEU A 17 -9.47 11.31 14.74
C LEU A 17 -8.17 11.99 15.20
N ALA A 18 -8.11 12.53 16.41
CA ALA A 18 -6.92 13.21 16.91
C ALA A 18 -5.81 12.19 17.27
N GLU A 19 -6.19 11.08 17.92
CA GLU A 19 -5.26 9.97 18.17
C GLU A 19 -4.81 9.33 16.85
N ALA A 20 -5.75 9.13 15.91
CA ALA A 20 -5.44 8.56 14.60
C ALA A 20 -4.50 9.46 13.80
N ARG A 21 -4.74 10.78 13.77
CA ARG A 21 -3.83 11.76 13.17
C ARG A 21 -2.41 11.59 13.68
N SER A 22 -2.23 11.58 15.01
CA SER A 22 -0.89 11.45 15.61
C SER A 22 -0.21 10.13 15.24
N TRP A 23 -0.96 9.04 15.12
CA TRP A 23 -0.41 7.74 14.76
C TRP A 23 -0.09 7.62 13.28
N TYR A 24 -1.05 7.90 12.38
CA TYR A 24 -0.84 7.80 10.94
C TYR A 24 0.14 8.84 10.41
N SER A 25 0.25 10.04 10.99
CA SER A 25 1.29 10.99 10.58
C SER A 25 2.70 10.46 10.85
N ARG A 26 2.89 9.67 11.91
CA ARG A 26 4.18 9.01 12.20
C ARG A 26 4.41 7.79 11.31
N VAL A 27 3.36 7.00 11.05
CA VAL A 27 3.46 5.84 10.16
C VAL A 27 3.78 6.26 8.72
N LEU A 28 3.08 7.27 8.21
CA LEU A 28 3.20 7.73 6.82
C LEU A 28 4.27 8.81 6.62
N GLU A 29 4.87 9.27 7.73
CA GLU A 29 5.87 10.34 7.80
C GLU A 29 5.42 11.61 7.06
N ARG A 30 4.13 11.93 7.16
CA ARG A 30 3.48 13.06 6.49
C ARG A 30 2.22 13.48 7.24
N GLU A 31 1.86 14.76 7.13
CA GLU A 31 0.60 15.27 7.66
C GLU A 31 -0.57 14.98 6.70
N PRO A 32 -1.82 14.91 7.21
CA PRO A 32 -2.99 14.80 6.35
C PRO A 32 -3.12 16.04 5.44
N TYR A 33 -3.66 15.84 4.25
CA TYR A 33 -3.94 16.94 3.32
C TYR A 33 -5.34 17.54 3.54
N PHE A 34 -6.22 16.79 4.19
CA PHE A 34 -7.59 17.17 4.51
C PHE A 34 -7.96 16.73 5.92
N GLU A 35 -8.58 17.63 6.68
CA GLU A 35 -9.06 17.38 8.04
C GLU A 35 -10.47 17.99 8.23
N SER A 36 -11.37 17.21 8.83
CA SER A 36 -12.68 17.67 9.33
C SER A 36 -13.07 16.86 10.57
N ASP A 37 -14.17 17.24 11.23
CA ASP A 37 -14.66 16.54 12.42
C ASP A 37 -15.15 15.09 12.14
N CYS A 38 -15.39 14.74 10.87
CA CYS A 38 -15.92 13.44 10.48
C CYS A 38 -15.03 12.67 9.48
N TYR A 39 -13.92 13.25 9.02
CA TYR A 39 -13.04 12.59 8.05
C TYR A 39 -11.64 13.20 8.03
N MET A 40 -10.63 12.37 7.78
CA MET A 40 -9.26 12.80 7.56
C MET A 40 -8.65 12.07 6.39
N GLY A 41 -7.93 12.78 5.53
CA GLY A 41 -7.33 12.22 4.31
C GLY A 41 -5.82 12.42 4.25
N PHE A 42 -5.10 11.35 3.92
CA PHE A 42 -3.67 11.37 3.59
C PHE A 42 -3.47 11.02 2.12
N ASP A 43 -2.58 11.73 1.43
CA ASP A 43 -2.07 11.32 0.12
C ASP A 43 -0.86 10.43 0.35
N VAL A 44 -0.90 9.21 -0.16
CA VAL A 44 0.17 8.21 -0.09
C VAL A 44 0.48 7.72 -1.50
N GLY A 45 1.37 8.44 -2.18
CA GLY A 45 1.85 8.05 -3.51
C GLY A 45 0.77 8.19 -4.59
N GLY A 46 -0.13 9.17 -4.46
CA GLY A 46 -1.24 9.39 -5.39
C GLY A 46 -2.49 8.56 -5.10
N PHE A 47 -2.50 7.80 -4.01
CA PHE A 47 -3.68 7.13 -3.45
C PHE A 47 -4.05 7.73 -2.10
N GLU A 48 -5.32 7.68 -1.75
CA GLU A 48 -5.81 8.20 -0.47
C GLU A 48 -5.94 7.10 0.59
N LEU A 49 -5.40 7.37 1.78
CA LEU A 49 -5.83 6.73 3.03
C LEU A 49 -6.82 7.69 3.72
N GLY A 50 -8.08 7.29 3.79
CA GLY A 50 -9.13 7.97 4.53
C GLY A 50 -9.32 7.40 5.93
N LEU A 51 -9.54 8.25 6.92
CA LEU A 51 -9.90 7.87 8.28
C LEU A 51 -11.31 8.38 8.58
N ASN A 52 -12.19 7.49 9.05
CA ASN A 52 -13.59 7.80 9.27
C ASN A 52 -14.11 7.18 10.58
N PRO A 53 -14.65 7.97 11.53
CA PRO A 53 -15.24 7.46 12.77
C PRO A 53 -16.48 6.58 12.64
N ASP A 54 -17.24 6.75 11.56
CA ASP A 54 -18.45 5.99 11.30
C ASP A 54 -18.17 4.71 10.48
N ALA A 55 -16.95 4.56 9.96
CA ALA A 55 -16.54 3.34 9.25
C ALA A 55 -16.28 2.21 10.25
N ARG A 56 -16.76 1.01 9.94
CA ARG A 56 -16.51 -0.16 10.78
C ARG A 56 -15.11 -0.70 10.56
N ASN A 57 -14.43 -0.99 11.67
CA ASN A 57 -13.12 -1.58 11.73
C ASN A 57 -13.23 -3.06 11.33
N VAL A 58 -12.22 -3.61 10.65
CA VAL A 58 -12.27 -4.96 10.02
C VAL A 58 -12.30 -6.12 11.04
N ILE A 59 -12.36 -5.86 12.36
CA ILE A 59 -12.51 -6.90 13.40
C ILE A 59 -13.95 -7.49 13.44
N SER A 60 -14.61 -7.67 12.29
CA SER A 60 -15.72 -8.61 12.17
C SER A 60 -15.31 -9.82 11.32
N ARG A 61 -14.65 -10.78 11.99
CA ARG A 61 -14.50 -12.21 11.63
C ARG A 61 -14.36 -12.58 10.15
N ALA A 62 -13.20 -13.18 9.84
CA ALA A 62 -12.91 -14.03 8.68
C ALA A 62 -13.00 -13.32 7.32
N ASP A 63 -11.88 -13.31 6.59
CA ASP A 63 -11.77 -12.99 5.16
C ASP A 63 -11.88 -11.51 4.75
N GLY A 64 -11.25 -10.61 5.51
CA GLY A 64 -11.20 -9.17 5.20
C GLY A 64 -10.33 -8.81 3.98
N VAL A 65 -10.74 -7.76 3.26
CA VAL A 65 -9.93 -7.11 2.22
C VAL A 65 -8.75 -6.38 2.89
N ILE A 66 -7.54 -6.57 2.38
CA ILE A 66 -6.34 -5.88 2.84
C ILE A 66 -5.85 -4.96 1.71
N ALA A 67 -5.65 -3.69 2.02
CA ALA A 67 -4.87 -2.78 1.18
C ALA A 67 -3.40 -2.90 1.58
N TYR A 68 -2.52 -3.11 0.60
CA TYR A 68 -1.08 -3.20 0.78
C TYR A 68 -0.41 -1.93 0.29
N TRP A 69 0.31 -1.27 1.19
CA TRP A 69 1.06 -0.05 0.93
C TRP A 69 2.51 -0.39 0.56
N GLY A 70 2.98 0.21 -0.52
CA GLY A 70 4.33 -0.03 -1.04
C GLY A 70 5.42 0.47 -0.10
N VAL A 71 6.43 -0.36 0.15
CA VAL A 71 7.65 -0.02 0.90
C VAL A 71 8.89 -0.45 0.12
N THR A 72 10.02 0.20 0.39
CA THR A 72 11.30 -0.11 -0.27
C THR A 72 12.14 -1.14 0.49
N ASP A 73 11.86 -1.34 1.77
CA ASP A 73 12.51 -2.33 2.64
C ASP A 73 11.50 -2.76 3.71
N ILE A 74 10.91 -3.93 3.53
CA ILE A 74 9.89 -4.45 4.43
C ILE A 74 10.44 -4.82 5.80
N ALA A 75 11.73 -5.21 5.89
CA ALA A 75 12.32 -5.63 7.15
C ALA A 75 12.45 -4.41 8.09
N THR A 76 13.00 -3.31 7.55
CA THR A 76 13.11 -2.04 8.28
C THR A 76 11.73 -1.52 8.70
N GLU A 77 10.73 -1.55 7.80
CA GLU A 77 9.39 -1.04 8.11
C GLU A 77 8.63 -1.92 9.10
N VAL A 78 8.83 -3.23 9.09
CA VAL A 78 8.26 -4.14 10.09
C VAL A 78 8.78 -3.81 11.49
N GLU A 79 10.08 -3.59 11.65
CA GLU A 79 10.66 -3.18 12.94
C GLU A 79 10.10 -1.83 13.41
N ARG A 80 10.02 -0.86 12.48
CA ARG A 80 9.50 0.48 12.77
C ARG A 80 8.03 0.48 13.19
N LEU A 81 7.17 -0.25 12.48
CA LEU A 81 5.74 -0.34 12.81
C LEU A 81 5.51 -1.02 14.17
N ASN A 82 6.27 -2.07 14.49
CA ASN A 82 6.23 -2.69 15.81
C ASN A 82 6.63 -1.69 16.91
N ALA A 83 7.67 -0.87 16.68
CA ALA A 83 8.07 0.18 17.62
C ALA A 83 7.03 1.30 17.78
N LEU A 84 6.21 1.56 16.75
CA LEU A 84 5.09 2.50 16.78
C LEU A 84 3.81 1.94 17.43
N GLY A 85 3.86 0.71 17.96
CA GLY A 85 2.74 0.07 18.64
C GLY A 85 1.73 -0.62 17.71
N ALA A 86 2.07 -0.81 16.43
CA ALA A 86 1.32 -1.73 15.58
C ALA A 86 1.55 -3.16 16.06
N ARG A 87 0.53 -4.02 15.97
CA ARG A 87 0.66 -5.45 16.32
C ARG A 87 0.73 -6.29 15.06
N GLN A 88 1.75 -7.14 14.93
CA GLN A 88 1.82 -8.07 13.81
C GLN A 88 0.51 -8.88 13.67
N HIS A 89 -0.03 -8.89 12.46
CA HIS A 89 -1.24 -9.62 12.07
C HIS A 89 -0.90 -10.82 11.20
N GLY A 90 -0.09 -10.60 10.16
CA GLY A 90 0.50 -11.64 9.33
C GLY A 90 2.01 -11.44 9.27
N GLU A 91 2.76 -12.52 9.44
CA GLU A 91 4.22 -12.51 9.33
C GLU A 91 4.68 -12.05 7.94
N THR A 92 5.94 -11.63 7.85
CA THR A 92 6.56 -11.35 6.56
C THR A 92 6.67 -12.63 5.75
N VAL A 93 6.08 -12.65 4.56
CA VAL A 93 6.09 -13.79 3.65
C VAL A 93 6.60 -13.36 2.28
N ASP A 94 7.49 -14.18 1.71
CA ASP A 94 7.83 -14.12 0.30
C ASP A 94 6.75 -14.86 -0.49
N VAL A 95 6.08 -14.15 -1.39
CA VAL A 95 5.01 -14.70 -2.24
C VAL A 95 5.49 -15.06 -3.64
N GLY A 96 6.81 -15.03 -3.88
CA GLY A 96 7.47 -15.31 -5.14
C GLY A 96 8.02 -14.05 -5.81
N GLU A 97 9.00 -14.26 -6.70
CA GLU A 97 9.60 -13.19 -7.53
C GLU A 97 10.22 -12.03 -6.75
N GLY A 98 10.60 -12.27 -5.48
CA GLY A 98 11.15 -11.25 -4.59
C GLY A 98 10.09 -10.27 -4.04
N ILE A 99 8.81 -10.62 -4.11
CA ILE A 99 7.72 -9.83 -3.53
C ILE A 99 7.53 -10.27 -2.08
N LEU A 100 7.71 -9.33 -1.16
CA LEU A 100 7.51 -9.56 0.27
C LEU A 100 6.26 -8.86 0.75
N MET A 101 5.49 -9.52 1.60
CA MET A 101 4.25 -8.98 2.16
C MET A 101 4.22 -9.20 3.67
N ALA A 102 3.70 -8.22 4.41
CA ALA A 102 3.44 -8.31 5.84
C ALA A 102 2.15 -7.57 6.16
N SER A 103 1.52 -7.86 7.29
CA SER A 103 0.36 -7.08 7.73
C SER A 103 0.34 -6.87 9.23
N PHE A 104 -0.23 -5.74 9.62
CA PHE A 104 -0.33 -5.29 11.00
C PHE A 104 -1.78 -4.95 11.35
N LEU A 105 -2.13 -5.09 12.62
CA LEU A 105 -3.25 -4.39 13.20
C LEU A 105 -2.74 -3.07 13.75
N ASP A 106 -3.33 -1.97 13.29
CA ASP A 106 -3.13 -0.66 13.90
C ASP A 106 -3.84 -0.59 15.28
N PRO A 107 -3.60 0.46 16.07
CA PRO A 107 -4.25 0.63 17.38
C PRO A 107 -5.78 0.69 17.33
N PHE A 108 -6.37 0.97 16.17
CA PHE A 108 -7.80 1.06 15.94
C PHE A 108 -8.41 -0.26 15.44
N GLY A 109 -7.57 -1.26 15.13
CA GLY A 109 -8.01 -2.57 14.68
C GLY A 109 -8.20 -2.71 13.18
N ASN A 110 -7.70 -1.80 12.35
CA ASN A 110 -7.64 -2.01 10.90
C ASN A 110 -6.41 -2.83 10.52
N ILE A 111 -6.51 -3.56 9.42
CA ILE A 111 -5.36 -4.29 8.86
C ILE A 111 -4.60 -3.36 7.91
N PHE A 112 -3.38 -2.98 8.29
CA PHE A 112 -2.44 -2.22 7.48
C PHE A 112 -1.45 -3.20 6.82
N GLY A 113 -1.55 -3.37 5.49
CA GLY A 113 -0.65 -4.23 4.74
C GLY A 113 0.60 -3.48 4.26
N LEU A 114 1.75 -4.14 4.31
CA LEU A 114 2.99 -3.70 3.65
C LEU A 114 3.32 -4.65 2.49
N ILE A 115 3.78 -4.07 1.39
CA ILE A 115 4.31 -4.82 0.25
C ILE A 115 5.60 -4.20 -0.25
N GLU A 116 6.67 -4.99 -0.29
CA GLU A 116 7.87 -4.68 -1.06
C GLU A 116 7.77 -5.44 -2.38
N ASN A 117 7.62 -4.71 -3.48
CA ASN A 117 7.46 -5.29 -4.81
C ASN A 117 8.43 -4.62 -5.79
N PRO A 118 9.54 -5.28 -6.16
CA PRO A 118 10.55 -4.70 -7.05
C PRO A 118 10.03 -4.47 -8.48
N HIS A 119 8.87 -5.02 -8.84
CA HIS A 119 8.27 -4.93 -10.17
C HIS A 119 7.19 -3.86 -10.29
N PHE A 120 6.81 -3.20 -9.19
CA PHE A 120 5.73 -2.21 -9.20
C PHE A 120 6.20 -0.86 -9.74
N ASN A 121 5.54 -0.38 -10.80
CA ASN A 121 5.74 0.97 -11.35
C ASN A 121 4.43 1.77 -11.29
N PRO A 122 4.27 2.71 -10.34
CA PRO A 122 3.04 3.48 -10.18
C PRO A 122 2.74 4.42 -11.35
N GLY A 123 3.74 4.72 -12.21
CA GLY A 123 3.64 5.72 -13.27
C GLY A 123 3.21 5.21 -14.65
N GLY A 124 3.01 3.90 -14.84
CA GLY A 124 2.38 3.37 -16.06
C GLY A 124 2.91 3.90 -17.40
N GLY A 125 4.22 4.13 -17.53
CA GLY A 125 4.91 4.29 -18.80
C GLY A 125 5.74 3.04 -19.04
N GLY A 126 5.12 1.98 -19.56
CA GLY A 126 5.83 0.74 -19.86
C GLY A 126 6.78 0.95 -21.04
N GLU A 127 8.08 0.89 -20.79
CA GLU A 127 9.02 0.35 -21.77
C GLU A 127 9.24 -1.11 -21.37
N GLN A 128 8.72 -2.04 -22.17
CA GLN A 128 8.97 -3.47 -21.97
C GLN A 128 10.48 -3.74 -22.17
N PRO A 129 11.17 -4.39 -21.22
CA PRO A 129 12.53 -4.83 -21.48
C PRO A 129 12.49 -6.04 -22.42
N GLY A 130 13.07 -5.87 -23.61
CA GLY A 130 13.55 -6.99 -24.42
C GLY A 130 12.56 -7.62 -25.38
N GLY A 131 12.14 -6.88 -26.40
CA GLY A 131 11.77 -7.51 -27.68
C GLY A 131 12.99 -8.26 -28.21
N LEU A 132 12.94 -9.59 -28.16
CA LEU A 132 13.94 -10.47 -28.76
C LEU A 132 14.16 -10.09 -30.23
N SER A 133 15.42 -9.78 -30.52
CA SER A 133 16.00 -9.62 -31.85
C SER A 133 15.51 -10.70 -32.83
N ALA A 134 15.05 -10.25 -33.99
CA ALA A 134 15.12 -11.04 -35.22
C ALA A 134 15.60 -10.13 -36.35
N GLY A 135 16.89 -9.82 -36.35
CA GLY A 135 17.56 -9.40 -37.58
C GLY A 135 18.05 -10.64 -38.33
N PRO A 136 17.71 -10.83 -39.62
CA PRO A 136 18.59 -11.52 -40.52
C PRO A 136 19.44 -10.48 -41.24
N ALA A 137 20.69 -10.34 -40.82
CA ALA A 137 21.74 -9.95 -41.73
C ALA A 137 22.12 -11.20 -42.54
N ASN A 138 21.83 -11.20 -43.84
CA ASN A 138 22.84 -11.45 -44.87
C ASN A 138 22.22 -11.32 -46.26
N GLY A 139 22.74 -10.34 -47.00
CA GLY A 139 22.72 -10.40 -48.45
C GLY A 139 23.76 -11.41 -48.95
N ALA A 140 23.45 -12.06 -50.06
CA ALA A 140 24.46 -12.59 -50.97
C ALA A 140 23.91 -12.43 -52.39
N SER A 141 24.69 -11.75 -53.21
CA SER A 141 24.52 -11.56 -54.65
C SER A 141 24.43 -12.88 -55.41
N GLN A 142 23.58 -12.94 -56.45
CA GLN A 142 23.95 -13.16 -57.85
C GLN A 142 22.88 -12.53 -58.74
#